data_AF-A0A7Y4WJ00-F1
#
_entry.id   AF-A0A7Y4WJ00-F1
#
_cell.length_a   1.000
_cell.length_b   1.000
_cell.length_c   1.000
_cell.angle_alpha   90.00
_cell.angle_beta   90.00
_cell.angle_gamma   90.00
#
_symmetry.space_group_name_H-M   'P 1'
#
loop_
_entity.id
_entity.type
_entity.pdbx_description
1 polymer ?
#
loop_
_entity_poly.entity_id
_entity_poly.type
_entity_poly.pdbx_seq_one_letter_code
_entity_poly.pdbx_strand_id
1 'polypeptide(L)'
;MKDRENVGTADQRRTDRKALDAAVTMRIETNALVGQSDNLSRAGILLYAEQPIRVTVEVSEPSGVRTYHGRLIRLQRISDTNTGLAVEFDPE
;
A
#
# COMPACT_ATOMS: atom_id res chain seq x y z
N MET A 1 -27.34 -27.49 -6.13
CA MET A 1 -25.88 -27.23 -6.22
C MET A 1 -25.72 -25.95 -7.02
N LYS A 2 -25.36 -24.84 -6.37
CA LYS A 2 -25.17 -23.54 -7.02
C LYS A 2 -23.69 -23.31 -7.25
N ASP A 3 -23.34 -23.06 -8.50
CA ASP A 3 -21.99 -22.76 -8.96
C ASP A 3 -21.40 -21.58 -8.20
N ARG A 4 -20.21 -21.79 -7.63
CA ARG A 4 -19.36 -20.71 -7.12
C ARG A 4 -18.67 -20.08 -8.31
N GLU A 5 -19.16 -18.92 -8.74
CA GLU A 5 -18.46 -18.10 -9.72
C GLU A 5 -17.10 -17.70 -9.15
N ASN A 6 -16.06 -18.19 -9.82
CA ASN A 6 -14.68 -17.86 -9.57
C ASN A 6 -14.45 -16.44 -10.11
N VAL A 7 -14.56 -15.43 -9.25
CA VAL A 7 -14.29 -14.04 -9.62
C VAL A 7 -12.78 -13.89 -9.81
N GLY A 8 -12.32 -14.14 -11.04
CA GLY A 8 -10.99 -13.79 -11.47
C GLY A 8 -10.84 -12.27 -11.37
N THR A 9 -9.90 -11.81 -10.54
CA THR A 9 -9.54 -10.40 -10.42
C THR A 9 -9.01 -9.93 -11.77
N ALA A 10 -9.88 -9.29 -12.56
CA ALA A 10 -9.48 -8.64 -13.81
C ALA A 10 -8.38 -7.62 -13.51
N ASP A 11 -7.36 -7.57 -14.37
CA ASP A 11 -6.19 -6.71 -14.19
C ASP A 11 -6.54 -5.24 -14.46
N GLN A 12 -7.03 -4.52 -13.44
CA GLN A 12 -7.48 -3.12 -13.55
C GLN A 12 -6.33 -2.11 -13.45
N ARG A 13 -5.20 -2.35 -14.12
CA ARG A 13 -4.04 -1.45 -14.04
C ARG A 13 -4.26 -0.20 -14.88
N ARG A 14 -4.01 0.97 -14.29
CA ARG A 14 -4.07 2.26 -14.99
C ARG A 14 -2.81 2.55 -15.82
N THR A 15 -1.68 1.90 -15.51
CA THR A 15 -0.38 2.11 -16.16
C THR A 15 0.48 0.84 -16.13
N ASP A 16 1.47 0.76 -17.02
CA ASP A 16 2.48 -0.32 -17.05
C ASP A 16 3.41 -0.26 -15.84
N ARG A 17 3.80 -1.44 -15.35
CA ARG A 17 4.83 -1.59 -14.30
C ARG A 17 6.16 -1.92 -14.94
N LYS A 18 7.20 -1.18 -14.56
CA LYS A 18 8.59 -1.54 -14.89
C LYS A 18 9.16 -2.39 -13.75
N ALA A 19 9.88 -3.45 -14.09
CA ALA A 19 10.68 -4.17 -13.11
C ALA A 19 11.74 -3.22 -12.54
N LEU A 20 11.89 -3.23 -11.22
CA LEU A 20 12.83 -2.38 -10.50
C LEU A 20 13.66 -3.26 -9.57
N ASP A 21 14.97 -3.23 -9.73
CA ASP A 21 15.93 -3.83 -8.81
C ASP A 21 16.71 -2.68 -8.15
N ALA A 22 16.14 -2.15 -7.07
CA ALA A 22 16.68 -1.00 -6.36
C ALA A 22 16.32 -1.07 -4.86
N ALA A 23 17.20 -0.51 -4.02
CA ALA A 23 16.87 -0.28 -2.62
C ALA A 23 15.82 0.82 -2.51
N VAL A 24 14.75 0.54 -1.74
CA VAL A 24 13.65 1.47 -1.53
C VAL A 24 13.48 1.72 -0.04
N THR A 25 13.43 3.00 0.34
CA THR A 25 13.01 3.42 1.68
C THR A 25 11.68 4.14 1.57
N MET A 26 10.68 3.70 2.34
CA MET A 26 9.38 4.36 2.42
C MET A 26 9.15 4.88 3.83
N ARG A 27 8.82 6.16 3.96
CA ARG A 27 8.42 6.79 5.22
C ARG A 27 6.92 7.06 5.19
N ILE A 28 6.23 6.68 6.27
CA ILE A 28 4.82 7.00 6.48
C ILE A 28 4.76 8.33 7.23
N GLU A 29 4.10 9.32 6.63
CA GLU A 29 4.03 10.69 7.14
C GLU A 29 2.78 10.87 8.00
N THR A 30 2.71 10.16 9.13
CA THR A 30 1.67 10.44 10.12
C THR A 30 2.10 10.07 11.53
N ASN A 31 1.75 10.93 12.47
CA ASN A 31 1.93 10.67 13.90
C ASN A 31 0.80 9.78 14.45
N ALA A 32 -0.37 9.78 13.81
CA ALA A 32 -1.53 9.00 14.23
C ALA A 32 -2.46 8.71 13.05
N LEU A 33 -3.00 7.48 12.99
CA LEU A 33 -4.13 7.15 12.13
C LEU A 33 -5.40 7.30 12.96
N VAL A 34 -6.21 8.29 12.63
CA VAL A 34 -7.51 8.55 13.27
C VAL A 34 -8.62 7.99 12.38
N GLY A 35 -9.58 7.33 12.99
CA GLY A 35 -10.67 6.70 12.26
C GLY A 35 -11.66 5.99 13.16
N GLN A 36 -12.64 5.36 12.52
CA GLN A 36 -13.69 4.59 13.18
C GLN A 36 -13.36 3.10 13.21
N SER A 37 -14.01 2.35 14.10
CA SER A 37 -13.95 0.90 14.11
C SER A 37 -15.28 0.33 14.60
N ASP A 38 -15.72 -0.73 13.92
CA ASP A 38 -16.95 -1.44 14.30
C ASP A 38 -16.65 -2.68 15.16
N ASN A 39 -15.38 -3.03 15.39
CA ASN A 39 -15.02 -4.23 16.13
C ASN A 39 -13.72 -4.11 16.93
N LEU A 40 -13.67 -4.78 18.07
CA LEU A 40 -12.47 -4.96 18.88
C LEU A 40 -12.51 -6.34 19.51
N SER A 41 -11.39 -7.06 19.45
CA SER A 41 -11.24 -8.38 20.06
C SER A 41 -9.88 -8.53 20.72
N ARG A 42 -9.67 -9.64 21.44
CA ARG A 42 -8.33 -10.01 21.95
C ARG A 42 -7.31 -10.24 20.84
N ALA A 43 -7.76 -10.56 19.62
CA ALA A 43 -6.90 -10.84 18.48
C ALA A 43 -6.54 -9.57 17.68
N GLY A 44 -7.31 -8.49 17.81
CA GLY A 44 -7.06 -7.24 17.09
C GLY A 44 -8.30 -6.38 16.87
N ILE A 45 -8.09 -5.31 16.11
CA ILE A 45 -9.05 -4.26 15.73
C ILE A 45 -8.89 -3.94 14.24
N LEU A 46 -9.99 -3.64 13.55
CA LEU A 46 -9.97 -3.05 12.21
C LEU A 46 -10.26 -1.56 12.30
N LEU A 47 -9.31 -0.71 11.89
CA LEU A 47 -9.48 0.74 11.83
C LEU A 47 -9.82 1.20 10.41
N TYR A 48 -10.92 1.94 10.26
CA TYR A 48 -11.29 2.67 9.06
C TYR A 48 -10.75 4.10 9.15
N ALA A 49 -9.58 4.35 8.55
CA ALA A 49 -8.96 5.67 8.55
C ALA A 49 -9.78 6.69 7.75
N GLU A 50 -9.99 7.88 8.31
CA GLU A 50 -10.77 8.96 7.66
C GLU A 50 -9.94 9.75 6.63
N GLN A 51 -8.62 9.53 6.60
CA GLN A 51 -7.69 10.26 5.73
C GLN A 51 -6.76 9.29 5.00
N PRO A 52 -6.32 9.63 3.77
CA PRO A 52 -5.29 8.87 3.08
C PRO A 52 -3.98 8.84 3.89
N ILE A 53 -3.33 7.69 3.93
CA ILE A 53 -2.04 7.54 4.60
C ILE A 53 -0.95 8.07 3.67
N ARG A 54 -0.42 9.26 3.98
CA ARG A 54 0.63 9.92 3.19
C ARG A 54 1.97 9.22 3.35
N VAL A 55 2.72 9.13 2.26
CA VAL A 55 4.03 8.49 2.23
C VAL A 55 5.01 9.28 1.38
N THR A 56 6.27 9.19 1.77
CA THR A 56 7.43 9.61 0.96
C THR A 56 8.27 8.38 0.65
N VAL A 57 8.58 8.18 -0.63
CA VAL A 57 9.34 7.04 -1.15
C VAL A 57 10.66 7.55 -1.73
N GLU A 58 11.77 7.05 -1.20
CA GLU A 58 13.11 7.26 -1.72
C GLU A 58 13.56 6.00 -2.45
N VAL A 59 13.86 6.15 -3.75
CA VAL A 59 14.40 5.08 -4.59
C VAL A 59 15.84 5.42 -4.93
N SER A 60 16.77 4.53 -4.56
CA SER A 60 18.17 4.66 -4.94
C SER A 60 18.38 4.21 -6.38
N GLU A 61 18.61 5.15 -7.29
CA GLU A 61 18.90 4.92 -8.70
C GLU A 61 20.40 5.16 -9.00
N PRO A 62 20.95 4.66 -10.12
CA PRO A 62 22.35 4.92 -10.50
C PRO A 62 22.70 6.41 -10.63
N SER A 63 21.71 7.25 -10.92
CA SER A 63 21.82 8.70 -11.08
C SER A 63 21.69 9.49 -9.77
N GLY A 64 21.35 8.83 -8.66
CA GLY A 64 21.11 9.45 -7.36
C GLY A 64 19.85 8.92 -6.68
N VAL A 65 19.47 9.54 -5.57
CA VAL A 65 18.23 9.22 -4.86
C VAL A 65 17.09 10.03 -5.44
N ARG A 66 16.02 9.36 -5.88
CA ARG A 66 14.79 10.00 -6.35
C ARG A 66 13.70 9.90 -5.30
N THR A 67 13.07 11.03 -5.00
CA THR A 67 12.01 11.12 -3.99
C THR A 67 10.64 11.26 -4.67
N TYR A 68 9.68 10.47 -4.21
CA TYR A 68 8.29 10.49 -4.68
C TYR A 68 7.35 10.68 -3.48
N HIS A 69 6.29 11.46 -3.68
CA HIS A 69 5.23 11.65 -2.69
C HIS A 69 3.95 10.93 -3.16
N GLY A 70 3.14 10.45 -2.22
CA GLY A 70 1.90 9.77 -2.56
C GLY A 70 1.10 9.31 -1.36
N ARG A 71 0.25 8.31 -1.60
CA ARG A 71 -0.61 7.68 -0.59
C ARG A 71 -0.54 6.16 -0.64
N LEU A 72 -0.55 5.52 0.53
CA LEU A 72 -0.67 4.07 0.65
C LEU A 72 -2.08 3.65 0.24
N ILE A 73 -2.19 2.83 -0.80
CA ILE A 73 -3.46 2.31 -1.32
C ILE A 73 -3.71 0.85 -0.95
N ARG A 74 -2.67 0.13 -0.50
CA ARG A 74 -2.79 -1.28 -0.10
C ARG A 74 -1.66 -1.70 0.83
N LEU A 75 -2.01 -2.39 1.90
CA LEU A 75 -1.09 -3.15 2.74
C LEU A 75 -1.54 -4.61 2.72
N GLN A 76 -0.62 -5.53 2.39
CA GLN A 76 -0.93 -6.95 2.33
C GLN A 76 0.21 -7.76 2.92
N ARG A 77 -0.09 -8.60 3.91
CA ARG A 77 0.84 -9.64 4.38
C ARG A 77 1.00 -10.70 3.28
N ILE A 78 2.23 -10.88 2.80
CA ILE A 78 2.57 -11.89 1.77
C ILE A 78 3.02 -13.19 2.45
N SER A 79 3.80 -13.07 3.53
CA SER A 79 4.24 -14.19 4.37
C SER A 79 4.35 -13.74 5.83
N ASP A 80 4.85 -14.61 6.70
CA ASP A 80 5.04 -14.24 8.10
C ASP A 80 6.04 -13.11 8.31
N THR A 81 7.01 -12.97 7.40
CA THR A 81 8.11 -12.00 7.47
C THR A 81 8.05 -10.94 6.38
N ASN A 82 7.11 -11.05 5.43
CA ASN A 82 7.04 -10.15 4.28
C ASN A 82 5.66 -9.50 4.16
N THR A 83 5.65 -8.17 4.06
CA THR A 83 4.46 -7.34 3.85
C THR A 83 4.68 -6.47 2.62
N GLY A 84 3.77 -6.58 1.65
CA GLY A 84 3.73 -5.70 0.49
C GLY A 84 2.95 -4.42 0.78
N LEU A 85 3.51 -3.29 0.37
CA LEU A 85 2.86 -1.98 0.41
C LEU A 85 2.74 -1.46 -1.02
N ALA A 86 1.54 -1.04 -1.43
CA ALA A 86 1.32 -0.39 -2.73
C ALA A 86 1.00 1.08 -2.52
N VAL A 87 1.69 1.93 -3.27
CA VAL A 87 1.57 3.39 -3.22
C VAL A 87 1.02 3.89 -4.54
N GLU A 88 0.09 4.84 -4.48
CA GLU A 88 -0.27 5.68 -5.60
C GLU A 88 0.46 7.01 -5.43
N PHE A 89 1.28 7.38 -6.40
CA PHE A 89 2.00 8.65 -6.39
C PHE A 89 1.06 9.81 -6.70
N ASP A 90 1.38 10.97 -6.15
CA ASP A 90 0.71 12.21 -6.51
C ASP A 90 0.99 12.54 -7.99
N PRO A 91 0.06 13.23 -8.69
CA PRO A 91 0.35 13.79 -9.99
C PRO A 91 1.50 14.82 -9.87
N GLU A 92 2.39 14.82 -10.87
CA GLU A 92 3.41 15.88 -11.04
C GLU A 92 2.77 17.25 -11.32
#